data_AF-A0A2W6SNE5-F1
#
_entry.id   AF-A0A2W6SNE5-F1
#
_cell.length_a   1.000
_cell.length_b   1.000
_cell.length_c   1.000
_cell.angle_alpha   90.00
_cell.angle_beta   90.00
_cell.angle_gamma   90.00
#
_symmetry.space_group_name_H-M   'P 1'
#
loop_
_entity.id
_entity.type
_entity.pdbx_description
1 polymer ?
#
loop_
_entity_poly.entity_id
_entity_poly.type
_entity_poly.pdbx_seq_one_letter_code
_entity_poly.pdbx_strand_id
1 'polypeptide(L)'
;MTGAGQRWLRVALAGPGAVIVALVMMAGMALWLPGGAAGIDNLVLPLVLAPLIWAALFFHACLDRRLGRVAFIAFALFIVHAGLIANRLLDHDAAQETHR
;
A
#
# COMPACT_ATOMS: atom_id res chain seq x y z
N MET A 1 18.09 -7.09 -19.05
CA MET A 1 16.69 -6.76 -19.41
C MET A 1 16.77 -5.73 -20.53
N THR A 2 16.14 -6.00 -21.67
CA THR A 2 16.15 -5.10 -22.85
C THR A 2 15.59 -3.72 -22.50
N GLY A 3 16.09 -2.65 -23.13
CA GLY A 3 15.74 -1.26 -22.79
C GLY A 3 14.24 -0.93 -22.85
N ALA A 4 13.44 -1.73 -23.56
CA ALA A 4 11.98 -1.63 -23.58
C ALA A 4 11.32 -2.13 -22.27
N GLY A 5 11.78 -3.25 -21.71
CA GLY A 5 11.19 -3.82 -20.49
C GLY A 5 11.39 -2.92 -19.26
N GLN A 6 12.54 -2.25 -19.17
CA GLN A 6 12.79 -1.25 -18.12
C GLN A 6 11.86 -0.04 -18.23
N ARG A 7 11.52 0.40 -19.45
CA ARG A 7 10.62 1.54 -19.67
C ARG A 7 9.19 1.19 -19.26
N TRP A 8 8.70 0.02 -19.67
CA TRP A 8 7.37 -0.46 -19.27
C TRP A 8 7.25 -0.67 -17.77
N LEU A 9 8.28 -1.24 -17.14
CA LEU A 9 8.31 -1.36 -15.68
C LEU A 9 8.22 0.01 -15.00
N ARG A 10 8.92 1.02 -15.52
CA ARG A 10 8.84 2.41 -15.04
C ARG A 10 7.43 2.97 -15.14
N VAL A 11 6.78 2.79 -16.28
CA VAL A 11 5.40 3.29 -16.51
C VAL A 11 4.42 2.59 -15.56
N ALA A 12 4.53 1.27 -15.40
CA ALA A 12 3.68 0.51 -14.50
C ALA A 12 3.88 0.91 -13.03
N LEU A 13 5.14 1.08 -12.61
CA LEU A 13 5.48 1.42 -11.23
C LEU A 13 5.17 2.87 -10.87
N ALA A 14 5.43 3.81 -11.79
CA ALA A 14 5.11 5.21 -11.59
C ALA A 14 3.60 5.46 -11.68
N GLY A 15 2.89 4.87 -12.65
CA GLY A 15 1.45 5.09 -12.81
C GLY A 15 0.59 4.26 -11.84
N PRO A 16 -0.04 3.18 -12.34
CA PRO A 16 -1.03 2.43 -11.57
C PRO A 16 -0.45 1.71 -10.34
N GLY A 17 0.81 1.26 -10.40
CA GLY A 17 1.46 0.55 -9.31
C GLY A 17 1.59 1.40 -8.05
N ALA A 18 2.09 2.64 -8.16
CA ALA A 18 2.19 3.55 -7.03
C ALA A 18 0.83 3.84 -6.38
N VAL A 19 -0.23 3.99 -7.19
CA VAL A 19 -1.60 4.23 -6.68
C VAL A 19 -2.09 3.05 -5.86
N ILE A 20 -1.95 1.83 -6.40
CA ILE A 20 -2.37 0.60 -5.72
C ILE A 20 -1.64 0.45 -4.39
N VAL A 21 -0.31 0.65 -4.37
CA VAL A 21 0.49 0.57 -3.15
C VAL A 21 0.03 1.60 -2.12
N ALA A 22 -0.21 2.84 -2.54
CA ALA A 22 -0.69 3.89 -1.64
C ALA A 22 -2.07 3.57 -1.03
N LEU A 23 -3.00 3.03 -1.82
CA LEU A 23 -4.32 2.63 -1.33
C LEU A 23 -4.24 1.46 -0.34
N VAL A 24 -3.40 0.47 -0.62
CA VAL A 24 -3.18 -0.67 0.30
C VAL A 24 -2.51 -0.19 1.59
N MET A 25 -1.57 0.75 1.51
CA MET A 25 -0.98 1.37 2.71
C MET A 25 -2.02 2.13 3.51
N MET A 26 -2.88 2.93 2.88
CA MET A 26 -3.96 3.65 3.54
C MET A 26 -4.89 2.69 4.29
N ALA A 27 -5.33 1.61 3.63
CA ALA A 27 -6.18 0.59 4.22
C ALA A 27 -5.49 -0.15 5.38
N GLY A 28 -4.22 -0.54 5.21
CA GLY A 28 -3.45 -1.19 6.26
C GLY A 28 -3.21 -0.29 7.47
N MET A 29 -3.00 1.02 7.26
CA MET A 29 -2.83 2.00 8.33
C MET A 29 -4.04 2.12 9.25
N ALA A 30 -5.25 1.97 8.72
CA ALA A 30 -6.47 1.99 9.53
C ALA A 30 -6.49 0.89 10.61
N LEU A 31 -5.74 -0.21 10.43
CA LEU A 31 -5.77 -1.36 11.33
C LEU A 31 -4.89 -1.23 12.59
N TRP A 32 -3.87 -0.38 12.56
CA TRP A 32 -2.90 -0.21 13.67
C TRP A 32 -2.84 1.23 14.22
N LEU A 33 -3.46 2.20 13.54
CA LEU A 33 -3.69 3.50 14.13
C LEU A 33 -4.72 3.42 15.26
N PRO A 34 -4.53 4.18 16.36
CA PRO A 34 -5.54 4.26 17.40
C PRO A 34 -6.83 4.85 16.84
N GLY A 35 -7.96 4.24 17.22
CA GLY A 35 -9.29 4.73 16.87
C GLY A 35 -9.51 6.17 17.35
N GLY A 36 -10.29 6.93 16.58
CA GLY A 36 -10.69 8.28 16.96
C GLY A 36 -11.62 8.30 18.17
N ALA A 37 -11.80 9.47 18.78
CA ALA A 37 -12.63 9.67 19.97
C ALA A 37 -14.10 9.21 19.81
N ALA A 38 -14.57 9.04 18.57
CA ALA A 38 -15.91 8.54 18.25
C ALA A 38 -16.01 7.00 18.16
N GLY A 39 -14.94 6.26 18.49
CA GLY A 39 -14.92 4.79 18.41
C GLY A 39 -14.82 4.23 16.98
N ILE A 40 -14.49 5.07 16.00
CA ILE A 40 -14.26 4.71 14.59
C ILE A 40 -12.77 4.78 14.25
N ASP A 41 -12.34 4.03 13.23
CA ASP A 41 -10.97 4.07 12.74
C ASP A 41 -10.59 5.48 12.28
N ASN A 42 -9.40 5.94 12.68
CA ASN A 42 -8.93 7.27 12.34
C ASN A 42 -8.42 7.32 10.88
N LEU A 43 -9.33 7.61 9.96
CA LEU A 43 -9.01 7.67 8.52
C LEU A 43 -8.32 8.97 8.08
N VAL A 44 -8.28 10.01 8.91
CA VAL A 44 -7.72 11.32 8.51
C VAL A 44 -6.24 11.21 8.18
N LEU A 45 -5.46 10.56 9.06
CA LEU A 45 -4.01 10.43 8.85
C LEU A 45 -3.66 9.55 7.63
N PRO A 46 -4.25 8.35 7.44
CA PRO A 46 -4.04 7.54 6.24
C PRO A 46 -4.45 8.26 4.96
N LEU A 47 -5.57 8.99 4.98
CA LEU A 47 -6.09 9.70 3.81
C LEU A 47 -5.18 10.84 3.36
N VAL A 48 -4.60 11.58 4.32
CA VAL A 48 -3.61 12.64 4.02
C VAL A 48 -2.28 12.04 3.56
N LEU A 49 -1.88 10.89 4.13
CA LEU A 49 -0.65 10.20 3.74
C LEU A 49 -0.74 9.52 2.37
N ALA A 50 -1.91 9.06 1.95
CA ALA A 50 -2.10 8.38 0.66
C ALA A 50 -1.53 9.15 -0.54
N PRO A 51 -1.88 10.43 -0.79
CA PRO A 51 -1.29 11.20 -1.89
C PRO A 51 0.22 11.47 -1.71
N LEU A 52 0.70 11.58 -0.47
CA LEU A 52 2.13 11.77 -0.18
C LEU A 52 2.95 10.51 -0.48
N ILE A 53 2.45 9.34 -0.06
CA ILE A 53 3.05 8.03 -0.35
C ILE A 53 3.05 7.78 -1.85
N TRP A 54 1.91 8.04 -2.51
CA TRP A 54 1.80 7.94 -3.96
C TRP A 54 2.83 8.84 -4.66
N ALA A 55 2.87 10.13 -4.31
CA ALA A 55 3.80 11.08 -4.91
C ALA A 55 5.25 10.66 -4.68
N ALA A 56 5.60 10.23 -3.47
CA ALA A 56 6.93 9.73 -3.14
C ALA A 56 7.31 8.52 -4.00
N LEU A 57 6.42 7.54 -4.16
CA LEU A 57 6.65 6.36 -5.01
C LEU A 57 6.75 6.73 -6.49
N PHE A 58 5.88 7.62 -6.98
CA PHE A 58 5.91 8.14 -8.35
C PHE A 58 7.23 8.84 -8.66
N PHE A 59 7.63 9.81 -7.84
CA PHE A 59 8.87 10.53 -8.02
C PHE A 59 10.08 9.59 -7.87
N HIS A 60 10.04 8.64 -6.92
CA HIS A 60 11.11 7.67 -6.75
C HIS A 60 11.25 6.77 -8.00
N ALA A 61 10.15 6.31 -8.60
CA ALA A 61 10.17 5.55 -9.84
C ALA A 61 10.68 6.36 -11.05
N CYS A 62 10.39 7.66 -11.10
CA CYS A 62 10.82 8.55 -12.17
C CYS A 62 12.32 8.93 -12.08
N LEU A 63 12.80 9.24 -10.87
CA LEU A 63 14.14 9.78 -10.63
C LEU A 63 15.21 8.70 -10.40
N ASP A 64 14.85 7.50 -9.92
CA ASP A 64 15.84 6.49 -9.55
C ASP A 64 16.41 5.74 -10.77
N ARG A 65 17.75 5.65 -10.84
CA ARG A 65 18.51 4.97 -11.89
C ARG A 65 18.43 3.44 -11.75
N ARG A 66 18.11 2.92 -10.56
CA ARG A 66 17.95 1.49 -10.25
C ARG A 66 16.49 1.15 -9.91
N LEU A 67 15.67 0.97 -10.94
CA LEU A 67 14.24 0.61 -10.79
C LEU A 67 14.00 -0.61 -9.91
N GLY A 68 14.92 -1.57 -9.89
CA GLY A 68 14.79 -2.77 -9.05
C GLY A 68 14.67 -2.43 -7.55
N ARG A 69 15.32 -1.36 -7.08
CA ARG A 69 15.24 -0.92 -5.69
C ARG A 69 13.88 -0.31 -5.38
N VAL A 70 13.36 0.51 -6.29
CA VAL A 70 12.02 1.10 -6.19
C VAL A 70 10.96 0.00 -6.19
N ALA A 71 11.08 -0.97 -7.10
CA ALA A 71 10.17 -2.11 -7.19
C ALA A 71 10.18 -2.95 -5.91
N PHE A 72 11.36 -3.21 -5.35
CA PHE A 72 11.50 -3.94 -4.09
C PHE A 72 10.84 -3.20 -2.92
N ILE A 73 11.06 -1.89 -2.78
CA ILE A 73 10.44 -1.09 -1.71
C ILE A 73 8.92 -1.07 -1.85
N ALA A 74 8.41 -0.78 -3.04
CA ALA A 74 6.98 -0.76 -3.33
C ALA A 74 6.32 -2.12 -3.05
N PHE A 75 6.99 -3.22 -3.46
CA PHE A 75 6.50 -4.57 -3.24
C PHE A 75 6.52 -4.96 -1.75
N ALA A 76 7.58 -4.60 -1.01
CA ALA A 76 7.66 -4.85 0.43
C ALA A 76 6.54 -4.12 1.18
N LEU A 77 6.31 -2.84 0.86
CA LEU A 77 5.22 -2.05 1.45
C LEU A 77 3.86 -2.68 1.16
N PHE A 78 3.62 -3.10 -0.08
CA PHE A 78 2.41 -3.78 -0.49
C PHE A 78 2.19 -5.08 0.30
N ILE A 79 3.17 -5.98 0.32
CA ILE A 79 3.07 -7.28 0.99
C ILE A 79 2.78 -7.11 2.49
N VAL A 80 3.48 -6.21 3.17
CA VAL A 80 3.28 -5.98 4.61
C VAL A 80 1.86 -5.50 4.91
N HIS A 81 1.38 -4.49 4.19
CA HIS A 81 0.06 -3.91 4.45
C HIS A 81 -1.07 -4.83 3.96
N ALA A 82 -0.91 -5.48 2.80
CA ALA A 82 -1.88 -6.46 2.31
C ALA A 82 -1.97 -7.69 3.22
N GLY A 83 -0.84 -8.16 3.75
CA GLY A 83 -0.81 -9.27 4.72
C GLY A 83 -1.53 -8.94 6.01
N LEU A 84 -1.37 -7.73 6.54
CA LEU A 84 -2.12 -7.25 7.71
C LEU A 84 -3.63 -7.22 7.46
N ILE A 85 -4.05 -6.71 6.29
CA ILE A 85 -5.46 -6.68 5.90
C ILE A 85 -6.02 -8.10 5.78
N ALA A 86 -5.31 -8.99 5.09
CA ALA A 86 -5.74 -10.37 4.91
C ALA A 86 -5.87 -11.10 6.26
N ASN A 87 -4.91 -10.93 7.18
CA ASN A 87 -4.97 -11.55 8.50
C ASN A 87 -6.21 -11.08 9.26
N ARG A 88 -6.51 -9.77 9.26
CA ARG A 88 -7.68 -9.24 9.97
C ARG A 88 -9.00 -9.67 9.36
N LEU A 89 -9.05 -9.89 8.04
CA LEU A 89 -10.25 -10.40 7.38
C LEU A 89 -10.51 -11.86 7.77
N LEU A 90 -9.46 -12.70 7.77
CA LEU A 90 -9.53 -14.10 8.18
C LEU A 90 -9.92 -14.24 9.66
N ASP A 91 -9.38 -13.40 10.54
CA ASP A 91 -9.76 -13.36 11.96
C ASP A 91 -11.25 -13.01 12.15
N HIS A 92 -11.78 -12.10 11.32
CA HIS A 92 -13.18 -11.68 11.37
C HIS A 92 -14.12 -12.80 10.92
N ASP A 93 -13.77 -13.51 9.85
CA ASP A 93 -14.57 -14.62 9.33
C ASP A 93 -14.67 -15.78 10.36
N ALA A 94 -13.56 -16.13 11.00
CA ALA A 94 -13.52 -17.18 12.03
C ALA A 94 -14.38 -16.83 13.26
N ALA A 95 -14.39 -15.55 13.68
CA ALA A 95 -15.24 -15.09 14.78
C ALA A 95 -16.74 -15.17 14.41
N GLN A 96 -17.08 -14.93 13.14
CA GLN A 96 -18.45 -14.93 12.65
C GLN A 96 -19.04 -16.34 12.50
N GLU A 97 -18.20 -17.35 12.24
CA GLU A 97 -18.59 -18.78 12.21
C GLU A 97 -18.86 -19.34 13.61
N THR A 98 -18.09 -18.93 14.62
CA THR A 98 -18.24 -19.42 16.01
C THR A 98 -19.58 -18.99 16.65
N HIS A 99 -20.19 -17.91 16.16
CA HIS A 99 -21.45 -17.38 16.67
C HIS A 99 -22.71 -17.90 15.93
N ARG A 100 -22.57 -18.73 14.89
CA ARG A 100 -23.69 -19.38 14.19
C ARG A 100 -23.93 -20.78 14.74
#